data_AF-A0A2P5FB44-F1
#
_entry.id   AF-A0A2P5FB44-F1
#
_cell.length_a   1.000
_cell.length_b   1.000
_cell.length_c   1.000
_cell.angle_alpha   90.00
_cell.angle_beta   90.00
_cell.angle_gamma   90.00
#
_symmetry.space_group_name_H-M   'P 1'
#
loop_
_entity.id
_entity.type
_entity.pdbx_description
1 polymer ?
#
loop_
_entity_poly.entity_id
_entity_poly.type
_entity_poly.pdbx_seq_one_letter_code
_entity_poly.pdbx_strand_id
1 'polypeptide(L)' 'MANRAQIPTGNSALIATIADEVANMIRFSVDSYNKPVPAILEIPSKDHPCDPAHDSVLSRVS' A
#
# COMPACT_ATOMS: atom_id res chain seq x y z
N MET A 1 -21.94 15.30 -17.77
CA MET A 1 -22.31 15.16 -16.34
C MET A 1 -21.45 14.05 -15.76
N ALA A 2 -20.44 14.38 -14.95
CA ALA A 2 -19.57 13.37 -14.34
C ALA A 2 -20.24 12.83 -13.07
N ASN A 3 -20.51 11.53 -13.03
CA ASN A 3 -21.03 10.85 -11.85
C ASN A 3 -19.92 10.86 -10.78
N ARG A 4 -20.02 11.76 -9.79
CA ARG A 4 -19.11 11.75 -8.64
C ARG A 4 -19.52 10.61 -7.73
N ALA A 5 -18.68 9.59 -7.63
CA ALA A 5 -18.81 8.56 -6.61
C ALA A 5 -18.87 9.23 -5.23
N GLN A 6 -19.99 9.08 -4.55
CA GLN A 6 -20.17 9.61 -3.20
C GLN A 6 -19.41 8.71 -2.23
N ILE A 7 -18.46 9.29 -1.49
CA ILE A 7 -17.68 8.56 -0.48
C ILE A 7 -18.57 8.35 0.76
N PRO A 8 -18.83 7.09 1.17
CA PRO A 8 -19.58 6.80 2.39
C PRO A 8 -18.88 7.42 3.62
N THR A 9 -19.63 8.11 4.48
CA THR A 9 -19.09 8.89 5.61
C THR A 9 -19.04 8.14 6.94
N GLY A 10 -19.34 6.84 6.96
CA GLY A 10 -19.18 5.99 8.15
C GLY A 10 -17.78 5.37 8.17
N ASN A 11 -17.03 5.56 9.27
CA ASN A 11 -15.59 5.24 9.38
C ASN A 11 -14.74 6.04 8.37
N SER A 12 -14.60 7.35 8.62
CA SER A 12 -14.06 8.39 7.73
C SER A 12 -12.56 8.30 7.40
N ALA A 13 -11.94 7.12 7.48
CA ALA A 13 -10.56 6.95 7.08
C ALA A 13 -10.46 6.99 5.54
N LEU A 14 -9.75 7.99 5.02
CA LEU A 14 -9.49 8.12 3.59
C LEU A 14 -8.25 7.32 3.16
N ILE A 15 -7.30 7.13 4.08
CA ILE A 15 -6.04 6.43 3.85
C ILE A 15 -5.81 5.48 5.02
N ALA A 16 -5.40 4.25 4.71
CA ALA A 16 -4.93 3.27 5.66
C ALA A 16 -3.45 2.99 5.36
N THR A 17 -2.57 3.39 6.28
CA THR A 17 -1.13 3.15 6.15
C THR A 17 -0.76 1.85 6.87
N ILE A 18 -0.03 0.99 6.20
CA ILE A 18 0.40 -0.33 6.69
C ILE A 18 1.89 -0.53 6.39
N ALA A 19 2.60 -1.24 7.27
CA ALA A 19 3.98 -1.63 6.97
C ALA A 19 3.98 -2.70 5.86
N ASP A 20 4.90 -2.59 4.91
CA ASP A 20 5.05 -3.49 3.75
C ASP A 20 5.15 -4.97 4.19
N GLU A 21 5.90 -5.25 5.26
CA GLU A 21 6.00 -6.58 5.85
C GLU A 21 4.64 -7.14 6.30
N VAL A 22 3.81 -6.30 6.93
CA VAL A 22 2.48 -6.70 7.39
C VAL A 22 1.53 -6.84 6.20
N ALA A 23 1.62 -5.97 5.19
CA ALA A 23 0.85 -6.07 3.97
C ALA A 23 1.15 -7.39 3.23
N ASN A 24 2.41 -7.82 3.21
CA ASN A 24 2.82 -9.10 2.64
C ASN A 24 2.20 -10.29 3.37
N MET A 25 2.08 -10.23 4.71
CA MET A 25 1.42 -11.28 5.50
C MET A 25 -0.07 -11.45 5.17
N ILE A 26 -0.74 -10.37 4.73
CA ILE A 26 -2.17 -10.36 4.39
C ILE A 26 -2.43 -10.04 2.90
N ARG A 27 -1.48 -10.35 2.01
CA ARG A 27 -1.50 -9.95 0.59
C ARG A 27 -2.82 -10.30 -0.10
N PHE A 28 -3.37 -11.48 0.17
CA PHE A 28 -4.68 -11.90 -0.35
C PHE A 28 -5.83 -10.93 0.00
N SER A 29 -5.84 -10.41 1.22
CA SER A 29 -6.86 -9.45 1.67
C SER A 29 -6.64 -8.06 1.07
N VAL A 30 -5.39 -7.64 0.90
CA VAL A 30 -5.02 -6.37 0.25
C VAL A 30 -5.44 -6.40 -1.23
N ASP A 31 -5.11 -7.48 -1.93
CA ASP A 31 -5.40 -7.62 -3.36
C ASP A 31 -6.91 -7.78 -3.64
N SER A 32 -7.65 -8.39 -2.71
CA SER A 32 -9.11 -8.54 -2.79
C SER A 32 -9.86 -7.24 -2.46
N TYR A 33 -9.17 -6.21 -1.97
CA TYR A 33 -9.78 -4.96 -1.56
C TYR A 33 -10.06 -4.05 -2.77
N ASN A 34 -11.31 -4.08 -3.26
CA ASN A 34 -11.75 -3.33 -4.44
C ASN A 34 -12.64 -2.11 -4.11
N LYS A 35 -12.55 -1.58 -2.89
CA LYS A 35 -13.28 -0.36 -2.52
C LYS A 35 -12.39 0.85 -2.75
N PRO A 36 -12.95 2.00 -3.19
CA PRO A 36 -12.16 3.20 -3.45
C PRO A 36 -11.60 3.85 -2.17
N VAL A 37 -12.17 3.56 -1.00
CA VAL A 37 -11.77 4.15 0.29
C VAL A 37 -11.91 3.17 1.46
N PRO A 38 -10.93 3.15 2.39
CA PRO A 38 -9.66 3.87 2.34
C PRO A 38 -8.71 3.41 1.21
N ALA A 39 -7.88 4.34 0.72
CA ALA A 39 -6.71 3.98 -0.08
C ALA A 39 -5.67 3.28 0.82
N ILE A 40 -5.14 2.14 0.38
CA ILE A 40 -4.11 1.40 1.12
C ILE A 40 -2.73 1.91 0.69
N LEU A 41 -1.91 2.34 1.66
CA LEU A 41 -0.54 2.82 1.45
C LEU A 41 0.44 1.94 2.22
N GLU A 42 1.28 1.21 1.50
CA GLU A 42 2.36 0.38 2.06
C GLU A 42 3.61 1.25 2.26
N ILE A 43 4.18 1.23 3.47
CA ILE A 43 5.43 1.93 3.81
C ILE A 43 6.48 0.94 4.32
N PRO A 44 7.78 1.16 4.07
CA PRO A 44 8.81 0.29 4.61
C PRO A 44 8.82 0.28 6.15
N SER A 45 9.09 -0.87 6.73
CA SER A 45 9.20 -1.06 8.18
C SER A 45 10.44 -0.34 8.73
N LYS A 46 10.35 0.26 9.92
CA LYS A 46 11.47 0.95 10.59
C LYS A 46 12.63 0.00 10.96
N ASP A 47 12.36 -1.29 11.13
CA ASP A 47 13.30 -2.28 11.68
C ASP A 47 13.87 -3.25 10.63
N HIS A 48 13.39 -3.15 9.38
CA HIS A 48 14.02 -3.78 8.22
C HIS A 48 14.70 -2.68 7.38
N PRO A 49 15.97 -2.34 7.66
CA PRO A 49 16.74 -1.53 6.72
C PRO A 49 16.72 -2.23 5.36
N CYS A 50 16.51 -1.45 4.29
CA CYS A 50 16.46 -1.96 2.91
C CYS A 50 17.54 -3.01 2.69
N ASP A 51 17.14 -4.25 2.40
CA ASP A 51 18.07 -5.30 2.01
C ASP A 51 18.66 -4.93 0.64
N PRO A 52 19.96 -4.59 0.55
CA PRO A 52 20.60 -4.21 -0.71
C PRO A 52 20.54 -5.35 -1.74
N ALA A 53 20.28 -6.60 -1.33
CA ALA A 53 20.15 -7.73 -2.24
C ALA A 53 18.89 -7.64 -3.14
N HIS A 54 17.88 -6.88 -2.74
CA HIS A 54 16.66 -6.66 -3.54
C HIS A 54 16.70 -5.37 -4.37
N ASP A 55 17.75 -4.56 -4.24
CA ASP A 55 17.90 -3.30 -4.96
C ASP A 55 18.38 -3.55 -6.40
N SER A 56 17.43 -3.72 -7.32
CA SER A 56 17.68 -3.86 -8.76
C SER A 56 18.31 -2.61 -9.40
N VAL A 57 18.49 -1.52 -8.63
CA VAL A 57 19.01 -0.22 -9.07
C VAL A 57 20.52 -0.25 -9.35
N LEU A 58 21.27 -1.19 -8.75
CA LEU A 58 22.71 -1.33 -9.00
C LEU A 58 23.06 -2.03 -10.33
N SER A 59 22.07 -2.51 -11.10
CA SER A 59 22.30 -3.21 -12.37
C SER A 59 22.51 -2.30 -13.59
N ARG A 60 22.42 -0.97 -13.44
CA ARG A 60 22.57 0.01 -14.54
C ARG A 60 23.79 0.92 -14.41
N VAL A 61 24.82 0.49 -13.68
CA VAL A 61 26.15 1.11 -13.74
C VAL A 61 27.13 0.05 -14.23
N SER A 62 27.11 -0.18 -15.54
CA SER A 62 28.25 -0.73 -16.29
C SER A 62 28.42 0.04 -17.59
#